data_AF-A0ABD6VQZ0-F1
#
_entry.id   AF-A0ABD6VQZ0-F1
#
_cell.length_a   1.000
_cell.length_b   1.000
_cell.length_c   1.000
_cell.angle_alpha   90.00
_cell.angle_beta   90.00
_cell.angle_gamma   90.00
#
_symmetry.space_group_name_H-M   'P 1'
#
loop_
_entity.id
_entity.type
_entity.pdbx_description
1 polymer ?
#
loop_
_entity_poly.entity_id
_entity_poly.type
_entity_poly.pdbx_seq_one_letter_code
_entity_poly.pdbx_strand_id
1 'polypeptide(L)'
;MKIAFTAIIAAGVTLAALSHTAQAASFSCEKAASAQETLICASPLLGQLDEELAQAWKTSRSSLTAYDNSAPWEKTLNQFQRGWLTTRDQCKDEDCLRQRYQQQLNRLRYLNDIAQHALPSPITPVKNTSCFHGSFSYEYVMSGLSAEEYRELGDYFREMYDQKAPYHAVSLTMTNQRGKIEGGASIAFRYGNKLDDSAFTARQMSDVQAIGKGESSFGQQVKILLTCIDDDHLQITTFGSNREEGYLFNTLLERDTTPQDQQKTP
;
A
#
# COMPACT_ATOMS: atom_id res chain seq x y z
N MET A 1 -30.04 76.28 29.36
CA MET A 1 -30.72 75.37 28.41
C MET A 1 -30.51 75.96 27.02
N LYS A 2 -29.81 75.37 26.04
CA LYS A 2 -29.52 73.97 25.69
C LYS A 2 -28.14 73.88 25.02
N ILE A 3 -27.40 72.82 25.31
CA ILE A 3 -26.14 72.45 24.65
C ILE A 3 -26.51 71.59 23.44
N ALA A 4 -25.91 71.81 22.27
CA ALA A 4 -26.03 70.91 21.12
C ALA A 4 -24.63 70.54 20.62
N PHE A 5 -24.18 69.35 21.01
CA PHE A 5 -23.03 68.66 20.46
C PHE A 5 -23.37 68.15 19.06
N THR A 6 -22.53 68.43 18.06
CA THR A 6 -22.54 67.72 16.78
C THR A 6 -21.29 66.85 16.70
N ALA A 7 -21.55 65.56 16.52
CA ALA A 7 -20.62 64.46 16.71
C ALA A 7 -19.62 64.32 15.54
N ILE A 8 -18.38 63.98 15.89
CA ILE A 8 -17.31 63.55 14.97
C ILE A 8 -17.63 62.13 14.52
N ILE A 9 -17.86 61.91 13.22
CA ILE A 9 -18.00 60.57 12.65
C ILE A 9 -16.58 60.02 12.44
N ALA A 10 -16.15 59.15 13.36
CA ALA A 10 -14.94 58.34 13.18
C ALA A 10 -15.24 57.19 12.20
N ALA A 11 -14.62 57.21 11.03
CA ALA A 11 -14.65 56.11 10.08
C ALA A 11 -13.80 54.94 10.62
N GLY A 12 -14.46 53.95 11.20
CA GLY A 12 -13.82 52.71 11.64
C GLY A 12 -13.48 51.82 10.43
N VAL A 13 -12.19 51.61 10.19
CA VAL A 13 -11.68 50.57 9.29
C VAL A 13 -11.89 49.22 9.98
N THR A 14 -12.90 48.47 9.54
CA THR A 14 -13.11 47.08 9.94
C THR A 14 -12.08 46.19 9.25
N LEU A 15 -11.06 45.77 9.98
CA LEU A 15 -10.19 44.65 9.60
C LEU A 15 -11.06 43.38 9.51
N ALA A 16 -11.31 42.89 8.30
CA ALA A 16 -11.87 41.57 8.08
C ALA A 16 -10.81 40.53 8.51
N ALA A 17 -10.99 39.92 9.69
CA ALA A 17 -10.23 38.74 10.07
C ALA A 17 -10.59 37.62 9.08
N LEU A 18 -9.67 37.29 8.18
CA LEU A 18 -9.69 36.05 7.43
C LEU A 18 -9.52 34.92 8.44
N SER A 19 -10.64 34.40 8.94
CA SER A 19 -10.67 33.15 9.69
C SER A 19 -10.05 32.08 8.81
N HIS A 20 -8.77 31.75 9.03
CA HIS A 20 -8.23 30.48 8.58
C HIS A 20 -9.03 29.44 9.34
N THR A 21 -10.02 28.83 8.68
CA THR A 21 -10.58 27.57 9.12
C THR A 21 -9.38 26.65 9.28
N ALA A 22 -9.00 26.33 10.51
CA ALA A 22 -7.98 25.33 10.77
C ALA A 22 -8.50 24.04 10.12
N GLN A 23 -7.99 23.74 8.93
CA GLN A 23 -8.34 22.53 8.21
C GLN A 23 -7.76 21.38 9.02
N ALA A 24 -8.64 20.53 9.51
CA ALA A 24 -8.25 19.43 10.34
C ALA A 24 -7.60 18.36 9.44
N ALA A 25 -6.38 17.98 9.83
CA ALA A 25 -5.66 16.83 9.33
C ALA A 25 -5.35 15.94 10.56
N SER A 26 -4.82 14.74 10.36
CA SER A 26 -4.43 13.87 11.46
C SER A 26 -3.25 14.41 12.30
N PHE A 27 -2.69 15.54 11.91
CA PHE A 27 -1.63 16.28 12.59
C PHE A 27 -1.97 17.78 12.70
N SER A 28 -1.21 18.50 13.53
CA SER A 28 -1.38 19.94 13.70
C SER A 28 -0.82 20.70 12.50
N CYS A 29 -1.68 21.37 11.74
CA CYS A 29 -1.27 22.17 10.58
C CYS A 29 -0.33 23.33 10.90
N GLU A 30 -0.35 23.84 12.13
CA GLU A 30 0.63 24.82 12.61
C GLU A 30 2.06 24.25 12.70
N LYS A 31 2.19 22.92 12.74
CA LYS A 31 3.45 22.18 12.81
C LYS A 31 3.82 21.51 11.49
N ALA A 32 3.13 21.83 10.39
CA ALA A 32 3.49 21.34 9.07
C ALA A 32 4.94 21.73 8.76
N ALA A 33 5.78 20.73 8.51
CA ALA A 33 7.22 20.90 8.28
C ALA A 33 7.61 20.58 6.83
N SER A 34 6.82 19.78 6.12
CA SER A 34 7.05 19.43 4.71
C SER A 34 6.14 20.19 3.74
N ALA A 35 6.56 20.24 2.47
CA ALA A 35 5.73 20.79 1.40
C ALA A 35 4.42 20.00 1.24
N GLN A 36 4.47 18.68 1.44
CA GLN A 36 3.29 17.81 1.37
C GLN A 36 2.34 18.05 2.54
N GLU A 37 2.85 18.20 3.76
CA GLU A 37 2.03 18.58 4.92
C GLU A 37 1.39 19.96 4.72
N THR A 38 2.11 20.91 4.13
CA THR A 38 1.55 22.22 3.77
C THR A 38 0.42 22.08 2.76
N LEU A 39 0.59 21.26 1.72
CA LEU A 39 -0.47 20.97 0.74
C LEU A 39 -1.68 20.29 1.38
N ILE A 40 -1.46 19.32 2.26
CA ILE A 40 -2.52 18.63 3.01
C ILE A 40 -3.32 19.63 3.85
N CYS A 41 -2.64 20.54 4.54
CA CYS A 41 -3.28 21.55 5.36
C CYS A 41 -3.99 22.64 4.54
N ALA A 42 -3.53 22.93 3.33
CA ALA A 42 -4.16 23.91 2.44
C ALA A 42 -5.41 23.37 1.72
N SER A 43 -5.52 22.04 1.53
CA SER A 43 -6.67 21.42 0.84
C SER A 43 -7.63 20.73 1.83
N PRO A 44 -8.91 21.14 1.92
CA PRO A 44 -9.88 20.47 2.79
C PRO A 44 -10.07 18.99 2.42
N LEU A 45 -9.98 18.67 1.12
CA LEU A 45 -10.09 17.31 0.62
C LEU A 45 -8.92 16.45 1.11
N LEU A 46 -7.69 16.94 0.99
CA LEU A 46 -6.52 16.20 1.46
C LEU A 46 -6.52 16.04 2.98
N GLY A 47 -6.92 17.08 3.73
CA GLY A 47 -7.08 16.99 5.19
C GLY A 47 -8.07 15.89 5.60
N GLN A 48 -9.25 15.84 4.96
CA GLN A 48 -10.21 14.77 5.21
C GLN A 48 -9.66 13.38 4.89
N LEU A 49 -9.00 13.22 3.74
CA LEU A 49 -8.38 11.96 3.35
C LEU A 49 -7.30 11.51 4.36
N ASP A 50 -6.56 12.46 4.92
CA ASP A 50 -5.55 12.21 5.94
C ASP A 50 -6.16 11.72 7.27
N GLU A 51 -7.25 12.33 7.71
CA GLU A 51 -8.00 11.88 8.89
C GLU A 51 -8.61 10.49 8.70
N GLU A 52 -9.27 10.25 7.56
CA GLU A 52 -9.84 8.95 7.23
C GLU A 52 -8.76 7.86 7.23
N LEU A 53 -7.58 8.17 6.71
CA LEU A 53 -6.46 7.24 6.64
C LEU A 53 -5.90 6.95 8.03
N ALA A 54 -5.75 7.98 8.87
CA ALA A 54 -5.31 7.81 10.25
C ALA A 54 -6.28 6.92 11.06
N GLN A 55 -7.59 7.08 10.86
CA GLN A 55 -8.58 6.23 11.50
C GLN A 55 -8.54 4.79 10.97
N ALA A 56 -8.45 4.59 9.65
CA ALA A 56 -8.32 3.26 9.05
C ALA A 56 -7.06 2.54 9.55
N TRP A 57 -5.94 3.25 9.64
CA TRP A 57 -4.67 2.76 10.17
C TRP A 57 -4.79 2.33 11.63
N LYS A 58 -5.43 3.14 12.48
CA LYS A 58 -5.68 2.81 13.89
C LYS A 58 -6.47 1.51 14.03
N THR A 59 -7.51 1.33 13.22
CA THR A 59 -8.29 0.09 13.18
C THR A 59 -7.44 -1.10 12.76
N SER A 60 -6.58 -0.95 11.74
CA SER A 60 -5.70 -2.04 11.27
C SER A 60 -4.74 -2.46 12.36
N ARG A 61 -4.06 -1.49 12.98
CA ARG A 61 -3.12 -1.75 14.09
C ARG A 61 -3.82 -2.45 15.23
N SER A 62 -4.96 -1.92 15.70
CA SER A 62 -5.70 -2.52 16.80
C SER A 62 -6.16 -3.95 16.51
N SER A 63 -6.61 -4.25 15.29
CA SER A 63 -7.16 -5.57 14.94
C SER A 63 -6.06 -6.61 14.70
N LEU A 64 -4.96 -6.19 14.07
CA LEU A 64 -3.87 -7.09 13.67
C LEU A 64 -2.84 -7.34 14.77
N THR A 65 -2.88 -6.57 15.87
CA THR A 65 -1.97 -6.74 17.01
C THR A 65 -2.70 -7.10 18.31
N ALA A 66 -3.93 -7.61 18.23
CA ALA A 66 -4.78 -7.90 19.39
C ALA A 66 -4.45 -9.21 20.15
N TYR A 67 -3.47 -10.00 19.70
CA TYR A 67 -3.09 -11.29 20.27
C TYR A 67 -1.66 -11.30 20.84
N ASP A 68 -1.41 -12.27 21.72
CA ASP A 68 -0.10 -12.51 22.33
C ASP A 68 0.97 -12.77 21.27
N ASN A 69 2.17 -12.22 21.46
CA ASN A 69 3.31 -12.31 20.52
C ASN A 69 3.12 -11.60 19.16
N SER A 70 2.24 -10.58 19.08
CA SER A 70 2.03 -9.78 17.85
C SER A 70 3.18 -8.81 17.49
N ALA A 71 4.31 -8.81 18.20
CA ALA A 71 5.42 -7.90 17.93
C ALA A 71 5.98 -7.97 16.49
N PRO A 72 6.16 -9.16 15.87
CA PRO A 72 6.56 -9.25 14.46
C PRO A 72 5.55 -8.63 13.50
N TRP A 73 4.26 -8.77 13.81
CA TRP A 73 3.17 -8.20 13.04
C TRP A 73 3.11 -6.68 13.14
N GLU A 74 3.25 -6.14 14.35
CA GLU A 74 3.33 -4.69 14.56
C GLU A 74 4.52 -4.08 13.79
N LYS A 75 5.69 -4.72 13.84
CA LYS A 75 6.87 -4.28 13.09
C LYS A 75 6.58 -4.19 11.60
N THR A 76 5.99 -5.24 11.03
CA THR A 76 5.74 -5.33 9.58
C THR A 76 4.64 -4.37 9.13
N LEU A 77 3.56 -4.25 9.92
CA LEU A 77 2.50 -3.28 9.66
C LEU A 77 3.03 -1.84 9.70
N ASN A 78 3.92 -1.52 10.65
CA ASN A 78 4.58 -0.21 10.70
C ASN A 78 5.50 0.02 9.49
N GLN A 79 6.19 -1.00 8.99
CA GLN A 79 7.00 -0.89 7.76
C GLN A 79 6.12 -0.62 6.54
N PHE A 80 4.98 -1.30 6.42
CA PHE A 80 3.99 -1.06 5.36
C PHE A 80 3.53 0.41 5.32
N GLN A 81 3.17 0.97 6.48
CA GLN A 81 2.73 2.37 6.56
C GLN A 81 3.85 3.37 6.31
N ARG A 82 5.06 3.12 6.81
CA ARG A 82 6.24 3.97 6.54
C ARG A 82 6.69 3.93 5.07
N GLY A 83 6.59 2.77 4.44
CA GLY A 83 6.84 2.63 3.00
C GLY A 83 5.89 3.50 2.19
N TRP A 84 4.59 3.50 2.54
CA TRP A 84 3.63 4.41 1.93
C TRP A 84 3.99 5.89 2.15
N LEU A 85 4.35 6.30 3.37
CA LEU A 85 4.77 7.68 3.65
C LEU A 85 5.94 8.10 2.75
N THR A 86 6.93 7.23 2.56
CA THR A 86 8.08 7.49 1.67
C THR A 86 7.63 7.77 0.24
N THR A 87 6.64 7.03 -0.28
CA THR A 87 6.09 7.27 -1.63
C THR A 87 5.18 8.50 -1.70
N ARG A 88 4.44 8.82 -0.63
CA ARG A 88 3.61 10.01 -0.52
C ARG A 88 4.48 11.27 -0.57
N ASP A 89 5.61 11.25 0.14
CA ASP A 89 6.52 12.39 0.26
C ASP A 89 7.26 12.72 -1.05
N GLN A 90 7.16 11.85 -2.06
CA GLN A 90 7.63 12.12 -3.42
C GLN A 90 6.67 13.00 -4.23
N CYS A 91 5.39 13.07 -3.85
CA CYS A 91 4.38 13.86 -4.57
C CYS A 91 4.72 15.36 -4.58
N LYS A 92 4.40 16.02 -5.70
CA LYS A 92 4.66 17.45 -5.92
C LYS A 92 3.40 18.30 -5.98
N ASP A 93 2.24 17.67 -6.12
CA ASP A 93 0.95 18.33 -6.27
C ASP A 93 -0.17 17.57 -5.52
N GLU A 94 -1.34 18.20 -5.48
CA GLU A 94 -2.54 17.68 -4.81
C GLU A 94 -3.09 16.43 -5.50
N ASP A 95 -3.01 16.32 -6.83
CA ASP A 95 -3.52 15.18 -7.57
C ASP A 95 -2.74 13.89 -7.25
N CYS A 96 -1.42 13.97 -7.20
CA CYS A 96 -0.56 12.87 -6.76
C CYS A 96 -0.90 12.46 -5.33
N LEU A 97 -1.01 13.42 -4.40
CA LEU A 97 -1.36 13.14 -3.00
C LEU A 97 -2.71 12.45 -2.91
N ARG A 98 -3.73 12.98 -3.58
CA ARG A 98 -5.08 12.40 -3.63
C ARG A 98 -5.04 10.94 -4.08
N GLN A 99 -4.33 10.62 -5.16
CA GLN A 99 -4.18 9.24 -5.64
C GLN A 99 -3.48 8.35 -4.61
N ARG A 100 -2.38 8.83 -3.99
CA ARG A 100 -1.65 8.09 -2.95
C ARG A 100 -2.49 7.84 -1.71
N TYR A 101 -3.31 8.80 -1.29
CA TYR A 101 -4.26 8.64 -0.18
C TYR A 101 -5.34 7.63 -0.52
N GLN A 102 -5.99 7.74 -1.68
CA GLN A 102 -7.04 6.82 -2.10
C GLN A 102 -6.53 5.37 -2.22
N GLN A 103 -5.35 5.17 -2.82
CA GLN A 103 -4.71 3.85 -2.90
C GLN A 103 -4.49 3.25 -1.52
N GLN A 104 -3.94 4.03 -0.57
CA GLN A 104 -3.65 3.53 0.76
C GLN A 104 -4.89 3.33 1.63
N LEU A 105 -5.86 4.24 1.55
CA LEU A 105 -7.15 4.10 2.21
C LEU A 105 -7.85 2.82 1.78
N ASN A 106 -7.87 2.57 0.47
CA ASN A 106 -8.42 1.34 -0.06
C ASN A 106 -7.69 0.15 0.57
N ARG A 107 -6.37 0.08 0.48
CA ARG A 107 -5.57 -1.01 1.07
C ARG A 107 -5.89 -1.22 2.56
N LEU A 108 -5.86 -0.17 3.39
CA LEU A 108 -6.14 -0.24 4.84
C LEU A 108 -7.59 -0.67 5.13
N ARG A 109 -8.57 -0.18 4.38
CA ARG A 109 -9.97 -0.61 4.51
C ARG A 109 -10.10 -2.11 4.26
N TYR A 110 -9.46 -2.62 3.20
CA TYR A 110 -9.43 -4.07 2.98
C TYR A 110 -8.69 -4.83 4.07
N LEU A 111 -7.57 -4.30 4.59
CA LEU A 111 -6.89 -4.91 5.74
C LEU A 111 -7.86 -5.10 6.90
N ASN A 112 -8.64 -4.06 7.20
CA ASN A 112 -9.61 -4.08 8.27
C ASN A 112 -10.72 -5.10 8.00
N ASP A 113 -11.24 -5.12 6.78
CA ASP A 113 -12.32 -6.04 6.40
C ASP A 113 -11.87 -7.50 6.47
N ILE A 114 -10.71 -7.85 5.91
CA ILE A 114 -10.22 -9.23 5.89
C ILE A 114 -9.61 -9.67 7.23
N ALA A 115 -9.12 -8.74 8.06
CA ALA A 115 -8.68 -9.09 9.41
C ALA A 115 -9.86 -9.50 10.28
N GLN A 116 -11.03 -8.90 10.06
CA GLN A 116 -12.20 -9.05 10.90
C GLN A 116 -13.24 -10.05 10.33
N HIS A 117 -13.25 -10.32 9.02
CA HIS A 117 -14.30 -11.10 8.36
C HIS A 117 -13.76 -12.17 7.38
N ALA A 118 -14.66 -13.09 7.00
CA ALA A 118 -14.47 -13.95 5.82
C ALA A 118 -14.44 -13.08 4.55
N LEU A 119 -13.84 -13.59 3.46
CA LEU A 119 -13.72 -12.84 2.21
C LEU A 119 -15.09 -12.27 1.76
N PRO A 120 -15.18 -10.98 1.40
CA PRO A 120 -16.43 -10.34 1.06
C PRO A 120 -17.11 -11.02 -0.14
N SER A 121 -18.44 -10.92 -0.20
CA SER A 121 -19.21 -11.43 -1.34
C SER A 121 -18.93 -10.58 -2.60
N PRO A 122 -18.93 -11.17 -3.81
CA PRO A 122 -18.60 -10.46 -5.04
C PRO A 122 -19.56 -9.29 -5.32
N ILE A 123 -19.00 -8.15 -5.75
CA ILE A 123 -19.78 -7.02 -6.27
C ILE A 123 -19.92 -7.20 -7.80
N THR A 124 -21.13 -7.02 -8.34
CA THR A 124 -21.40 -7.03 -9.80
C THR A 124 -21.81 -5.63 -10.28
N PRO A 125 -21.38 -5.19 -11.50
CA PRO A 125 -20.63 -5.91 -12.52
C PRO A 125 -19.15 -5.50 -12.59
N VAL A 126 -18.30 -6.51 -12.76
CA VAL A 126 -16.85 -6.37 -12.92
C VAL A 126 -16.52 -5.75 -14.29
N LYS A 127 -15.67 -4.72 -14.33
CA LYS A 127 -15.11 -4.22 -15.59
C LYS A 127 -13.85 -5.01 -15.95
N ASN A 128 -13.67 -5.24 -17.25
CA ASN A 128 -12.44 -5.85 -17.77
C ASN A 128 -11.28 -4.87 -17.56
N THR A 129 -10.38 -5.18 -16.64
CA THR A 129 -9.08 -4.51 -16.52
C THR A 129 -7.99 -5.50 -16.92
N SER A 130 -7.10 -5.05 -17.81
CA SER A 130 -5.95 -5.83 -18.32
C SER A 130 -4.99 -6.24 -17.20
N CYS A 131 -4.92 -5.40 -16.16
CA CYS A 131 -4.08 -5.56 -15.00
C CYS A 131 -4.25 -6.90 -14.24
N PHE A 132 -5.47 -7.42 -14.11
CA PHE A 132 -5.71 -8.70 -13.43
C PHE A 132 -5.49 -9.93 -14.32
N HIS A 133 -4.74 -9.78 -15.39
CA HIS A 133 -4.44 -10.84 -16.34
C HIS A 133 -2.97 -10.76 -16.75
N GLY A 134 -2.33 -11.91 -16.92
CA GLY A 134 -0.95 -12.03 -17.40
C GLY A 134 0.04 -12.41 -16.32
N SER A 135 1.32 -12.24 -16.63
CA SER A 135 2.44 -12.55 -15.75
C SER A 135 3.09 -11.27 -15.25
N PHE A 136 3.44 -11.28 -13.97
CA PHE A 136 4.11 -10.20 -13.29
C PHE A 136 5.27 -10.77 -12.48
N SER A 137 6.35 -10.01 -12.40
CA SER A 137 7.50 -10.39 -11.60
C SER A 137 8.04 -9.21 -10.82
N TYR A 138 8.72 -9.54 -9.74
CA TYR A 138 9.57 -8.66 -9.00
C TYR A 138 10.82 -9.44 -8.67
N GLU A 139 11.94 -8.97 -9.19
CA GLU A 139 13.25 -9.43 -8.77
C GLU A 139 13.84 -8.34 -7.86
N TYR A 140 14.09 -8.70 -6.60
CA TYR A 140 14.87 -7.84 -5.74
C TYR A 140 16.33 -7.92 -6.16
N VAL A 141 16.70 -7.04 -7.09
CA VAL A 141 18.09 -6.64 -7.32
C VAL A 141 18.40 -5.58 -6.26
N MET A 142 19.46 -5.78 -5.48
CA MET A 142 19.76 -4.95 -4.32
C MET A 142 19.69 -3.45 -4.62
N SER A 143 19.05 -2.67 -3.75
CA SER A 143 19.13 -1.21 -3.83
C SER A 143 20.58 -0.75 -3.78
N GLY A 144 21.08 -0.19 -4.89
CA GLY A 144 22.42 0.39 -5.00
C GLY A 144 23.50 -0.51 -5.60
N LEU A 145 23.18 -1.77 -5.98
CA LEU A 145 24.06 -2.60 -6.80
C LEU A 145 23.27 -3.14 -7.99
N SER A 146 23.85 -3.08 -9.18
CA SER A 146 23.40 -3.83 -10.35
C SER A 146 23.49 -5.34 -10.11
N ALA A 147 22.78 -6.12 -10.94
CA ALA A 147 22.86 -7.58 -10.90
C ALA A 147 24.29 -8.11 -11.13
N GLU A 148 25.12 -7.36 -11.85
CA GLU A 148 26.53 -7.68 -12.09
C GLU A 148 27.37 -7.41 -10.83
N GLU A 149 27.28 -6.21 -10.25
CA GLU A 149 28.00 -5.85 -9.01
C GLU A 149 27.65 -6.78 -7.84
N TYR A 150 26.42 -7.28 -7.77
CA TYR A 150 26.02 -8.28 -6.78
C TYR A 150 26.74 -9.63 -6.98
N ARG A 151 26.89 -10.10 -8.22
CA ARG A 151 27.59 -11.37 -8.51
C ARG A 151 29.08 -11.30 -8.17
N GLU A 152 29.65 -10.11 -8.25
CA GLU A 152 31.06 -9.84 -7.92
C GLU A 152 31.32 -9.70 -6.41
N LEU A 153 30.28 -9.63 -5.57
CA LEU A 153 30.46 -9.58 -4.12
C LEU A 153 31.14 -10.85 -3.59
N GLY A 154 32.07 -10.67 -2.65
CA GLY A 154 32.59 -11.79 -1.86
C GLY A 154 31.50 -12.43 -0.98
N ASP A 155 31.66 -13.72 -0.70
CA ASP A 155 30.66 -14.56 -0.01
C ASP A 155 30.14 -13.94 1.30
N TYR A 156 31.03 -13.35 2.11
CA TYR A 156 30.69 -12.69 3.38
C TYR A 156 29.76 -11.48 3.21
N PHE A 157 30.05 -10.61 2.23
CA PHE A 157 29.21 -9.44 1.98
C PHE A 157 27.87 -9.86 1.40
N ARG A 158 27.90 -10.83 0.48
CA ARG A 158 26.68 -11.41 -0.09
C ARG A 158 25.77 -11.96 1.01
N GLU A 159 26.30 -12.71 1.96
CA GLU A 159 25.56 -13.20 3.13
C GLU A 159 24.99 -12.04 3.99
N MET A 160 25.79 -11.03 4.33
CA MET A 160 25.29 -9.87 5.10
C MET A 160 24.18 -9.11 4.35
N TYR A 161 24.27 -9.00 3.02
CA TYR A 161 23.26 -8.35 2.19
C TYR A 161 21.99 -9.17 2.05
N ASP A 162 22.13 -10.47 1.82
CA ASP A 162 21.01 -11.39 1.71
C ASP A 162 20.20 -11.36 3.00
N GLN A 163 20.82 -11.16 4.18
CA GLN A 163 20.13 -11.16 5.49
C GLN A 163 19.10 -10.02 5.58
N LYS A 164 19.24 -9.00 4.74
CA LYS A 164 18.33 -7.85 4.68
C LYS A 164 17.16 -8.07 3.71
N ALA A 165 17.20 -9.10 2.85
CA ALA A 165 16.20 -9.38 1.84
C ALA A 165 15.76 -10.86 1.90
N PRO A 166 14.68 -11.20 2.62
CA PRO A 166 14.26 -12.60 2.80
C PRO A 166 13.86 -13.32 1.49
N TYR A 167 13.59 -12.58 0.41
CA TYR A 167 13.16 -13.09 -0.90
C TYR A 167 14.01 -12.45 -2.01
N HIS A 168 14.34 -13.20 -3.08
CA HIS A 168 15.01 -12.62 -4.25
C HIS A 168 14.08 -12.43 -5.44
N ALA A 169 13.08 -13.28 -5.60
CA ALA A 169 12.13 -13.17 -6.70
C ALA A 169 10.73 -13.56 -6.26
N VAL A 170 9.74 -12.81 -6.74
CA VAL A 170 8.33 -13.16 -6.68
C VAL A 170 7.77 -13.05 -8.09
N SER A 171 7.21 -14.14 -8.58
CA SER A 171 6.47 -14.15 -9.84
C SER A 171 5.02 -14.54 -9.60
N LEU A 172 4.15 -14.02 -10.44
CA LEU A 172 2.72 -14.16 -10.34
C LEU A 172 2.15 -14.28 -11.74
N THR A 173 1.58 -15.43 -12.08
CA THR A 173 0.84 -15.60 -13.33
C THR A 173 -0.62 -15.78 -13.02
N MET A 174 -1.50 -15.01 -13.66
CA MET A 174 -2.93 -15.07 -13.41
C MET A 174 -3.77 -14.90 -14.66
N THR A 175 -4.97 -15.46 -14.59
CA THR A 175 -6.01 -15.30 -15.60
C THR A 175 -7.26 -14.75 -14.94
N ASN A 176 -7.87 -13.73 -15.54
CA ASN A 176 -9.17 -13.20 -15.13
C ASN A 176 -10.25 -13.62 -16.14
N GLN A 177 -11.26 -14.33 -15.66
CA GLN A 177 -12.46 -14.67 -16.41
C GLN A 177 -13.69 -14.15 -15.69
N ARG A 178 -14.26 -13.03 -16.18
CA ARG A 178 -15.46 -12.39 -15.61
C ARG A 178 -15.32 -12.09 -14.11
N GLY A 179 -14.16 -11.58 -13.70
CA GLY A 179 -13.84 -11.22 -12.32
C GLY A 179 -13.44 -12.38 -11.42
N LYS A 180 -13.45 -13.62 -11.94
CA LYS A 180 -12.81 -14.76 -11.28
C LYS A 180 -11.35 -14.78 -11.70
N ILE A 181 -10.44 -14.68 -10.74
CA ILE A 181 -9.01 -14.68 -10.97
C ILE A 181 -8.42 -15.98 -10.43
N GLU A 182 -7.65 -16.68 -11.25
CA GLU A 182 -6.95 -17.91 -10.87
C GLU A 182 -5.52 -17.84 -11.38
N GLY A 183 -4.56 -18.30 -10.58
CA GLY A 183 -3.16 -18.16 -10.92
C GLY A 183 -2.21 -18.95 -10.02
N GLY A 184 -0.94 -18.88 -10.38
CA GLY A 184 0.19 -19.37 -9.60
C GLY A 184 1.04 -18.19 -9.12
N ALA A 185 1.56 -18.29 -7.91
CA ALA A 185 2.60 -17.43 -7.39
C ALA A 185 3.80 -18.31 -7.04
N SER A 186 5.01 -17.84 -7.37
CA SER A 186 6.24 -18.50 -6.98
C SER A 186 7.10 -17.52 -6.21
N ILE A 187 7.46 -17.88 -4.98
CA ILE A 187 8.33 -17.09 -4.12
C ILE A 187 9.65 -17.84 -3.95
N ALA A 188 10.73 -17.21 -4.40
CA ALA A 188 12.06 -17.75 -4.28
C ALA A 188 12.77 -17.10 -3.08
N PHE A 189 12.96 -17.89 -2.01
CA PHE A 189 13.62 -17.45 -0.79
C PHE A 189 15.14 -17.46 -0.98
N ARG A 190 15.86 -16.46 -0.45
CA ARG A 190 17.34 -16.44 -0.55
C ARG A 190 18.00 -17.47 0.37
N TYR A 191 17.37 -17.79 1.51
CA TYR A 191 17.95 -18.63 2.57
C TYR A 191 17.45 -20.05 2.66
N GLY A 192 16.68 -20.49 1.68
CA GLY A 192 16.42 -21.90 1.48
C GLY A 192 16.67 -22.20 0.03
N ASN A 193 17.17 -23.39 -0.28
CA ASN A 193 16.93 -24.02 -1.59
C ASN A 193 15.42 -24.36 -1.72
N LYS A 194 14.56 -23.43 -1.33
CA LYS A 194 13.13 -23.57 -1.13
C LYS A 194 12.47 -22.54 -2.02
N LEU A 195 11.80 -23.07 -3.02
CA LEU A 195 10.85 -22.37 -3.84
C LEU A 195 9.48 -22.68 -3.24
N ASP A 196 8.69 -21.64 -2.96
CA ASP A 196 7.31 -21.80 -2.52
C ASP A 196 6.39 -21.50 -3.69
N ASP A 197 5.95 -22.57 -4.35
CA ASP A 197 4.91 -22.50 -5.37
C ASP A 197 3.55 -22.55 -4.68
N SER A 198 2.72 -21.59 -5.03
CA SER A 198 1.39 -21.41 -4.45
C SER A 198 0.37 -21.28 -5.56
N ALA A 199 -0.66 -22.12 -5.54
CA ALA A 199 -1.86 -21.83 -6.31
C ALA A 199 -2.73 -20.83 -5.53
N PHE A 200 -3.35 -19.89 -6.23
CA PHE A 200 -4.28 -18.96 -5.60
C PHE A 200 -5.54 -18.73 -6.43
N THR A 201 -6.58 -18.34 -5.71
CA THR A 201 -7.85 -17.90 -6.30
C THR A 201 -8.18 -16.54 -5.73
N ALA A 202 -8.58 -15.62 -6.60
CA ALA A 202 -9.00 -14.28 -6.22
C ALA A 202 -10.29 -13.89 -6.95
N ARG A 203 -10.95 -12.86 -6.44
CA ARG A 203 -12.15 -12.27 -7.02
C ARG A 203 -11.94 -10.78 -7.13
N GLN A 204 -12.22 -10.26 -8.31
CA GLN A 204 -12.19 -8.83 -8.55
C GLN A 204 -13.34 -8.17 -7.77
N MET A 205 -12.99 -7.17 -6.99
CA MET A 205 -13.91 -6.41 -6.14
C MET A 205 -14.21 -5.03 -6.75
N SER A 206 -13.25 -4.47 -7.50
CA SER A 206 -13.38 -3.19 -8.19
C SER A 206 -12.50 -3.17 -9.44
N ASP A 207 -12.49 -2.05 -10.17
CA ASP A 207 -11.60 -1.87 -11.32
C ASP A 207 -10.11 -1.98 -10.92
N VAL A 208 -9.79 -1.64 -9.67
CA VAL A 208 -8.40 -1.59 -9.19
C VAL A 208 -8.06 -2.65 -8.16
N GLN A 209 -9.01 -3.47 -7.69
CA GLN A 209 -8.73 -4.43 -6.62
C GLN A 209 -9.35 -5.80 -6.82
N ALA A 210 -8.59 -6.82 -6.41
CA ALA A 210 -9.04 -8.18 -6.26
C ALA A 210 -8.55 -8.79 -4.94
N ILE A 211 -9.37 -9.66 -4.37
CA ILE A 211 -9.08 -10.31 -3.08
C ILE A 211 -9.18 -11.81 -3.24
N GLY A 212 -8.22 -12.51 -2.66
CA GLY A 212 -8.12 -13.94 -2.80
C GLY A 212 -7.54 -14.64 -1.59
N LYS A 213 -7.30 -15.93 -1.83
CA LYS A 213 -6.57 -16.79 -0.94
C LYS A 213 -5.67 -17.71 -1.75
N GLY A 214 -4.50 -18.00 -1.20
CA GLY A 214 -3.60 -19.03 -1.66
C GLY A 214 -3.30 -20.00 -0.53
N GLU A 215 -2.76 -21.14 -0.90
CA GLU A 215 -2.12 -22.06 0.03
C GLU A 215 -0.64 -22.09 -0.32
N SER A 216 0.21 -21.80 0.66
CA SER A 216 1.65 -21.96 0.47
C SER A 216 2.01 -23.44 0.43
N SER A 217 3.13 -23.78 -0.20
CA SER A 217 3.74 -25.10 -0.14
C SER A 217 4.07 -25.55 1.30
N PHE A 218 4.02 -24.64 2.28
CA PHE A 218 4.15 -24.93 3.71
C PHE A 218 2.80 -25.23 4.39
N GLY A 219 1.71 -25.38 3.63
CA GLY A 219 0.37 -25.71 4.12
C GLY A 219 -0.33 -24.56 4.86
N GLN A 220 0.16 -23.32 4.70
CA GLN A 220 -0.43 -22.15 5.35
C GLN A 220 -1.40 -21.44 4.40
N GLN A 221 -2.60 -21.12 4.88
CA GLN A 221 -3.52 -20.26 4.15
C GLN A 221 -3.04 -18.80 4.23
N VAL A 222 -2.90 -18.20 3.06
CA VAL A 222 -2.57 -16.77 2.92
C VAL A 222 -3.75 -16.05 2.29
N LYS A 223 -4.19 -14.94 2.89
CA LYS A 223 -5.11 -14.01 2.23
C LYS A 223 -4.29 -13.12 1.29
N ILE A 224 -4.83 -12.81 0.13
CA ILE A 224 -4.15 -12.03 -0.91
C ILE A 224 -5.01 -10.82 -1.25
N LEU A 225 -4.37 -9.65 -1.32
CA LEU A 225 -4.91 -8.43 -1.90
C LEU A 225 -4.06 -8.08 -3.12
N LEU A 226 -4.70 -8.02 -4.27
CA LEU A 226 -4.11 -7.51 -5.51
C LEU A 226 -4.65 -6.11 -5.72
N THR A 227 -3.76 -5.13 -5.85
CA THR A 227 -4.10 -3.74 -6.14
C THR A 227 -3.45 -3.35 -7.46
N CYS A 228 -4.27 -3.10 -8.46
CA CYS A 228 -3.85 -2.55 -9.73
C CYS A 228 -3.40 -1.10 -9.55
N ILE A 229 -2.17 -0.79 -9.96
CA ILE A 229 -1.65 0.58 -10.01
C ILE A 229 -1.88 1.16 -11.39
N ASP A 230 -1.52 0.41 -12.42
CA ASP A 230 -1.81 0.64 -13.83
C ASP A 230 -1.74 -0.70 -14.58
N ASP A 231 -1.82 -0.70 -15.91
CA ASP A 231 -1.82 -1.94 -16.69
C ASP A 231 -0.54 -2.76 -16.56
N ASP A 232 0.59 -2.15 -16.21
CA ASP A 232 1.90 -2.81 -16.15
C ASP A 232 2.40 -3.01 -14.71
N HIS A 233 1.77 -2.38 -13.72
CA HIS A 233 2.19 -2.46 -12.33
C HIS A 233 1.08 -2.98 -11.42
N LEU A 234 1.39 -4.07 -10.72
CA LEU A 234 0.48 -4.75 -9.80
C LEU A 234 1.08 -4.84 -8.41
N GLN A 235 0.44 -4.23 -7.42
CA GLN A 235 0.83 -4.38 -6.03
C GLN A 235 0.16 -5.64 -5.44
N ILE A 236 0.97 -6.60 -5.00
CA ILE A 236 0.51 -7.74 -4.20
C ILE A 236 0.74 -7.46 -2.71
N THR A 237 -0.28 -7.72 -1.90
CA THR A 237 -0.18 -7.76 -0.44
C THR A 237 -0.70 -9.08 0.07
N THR A 238 0.10 -9.84 0.83
CA THR A 238 -0.35 -11.11 1.43
C THR A 238 -0.39 -11.02 2.95
N PHE A 239 -1.23 -11.88 3.54
CA PHE A 239 -1.42 -11.99 4.98
C PHE A 239 -1.44 -13.48 5.34
N GLY A 240 -0.37 -13.97 5.97
CA GLY A 240 -0.33 -15.34 6.50
C GLY A 240 -1.08 -15.47 7.81
N SER A 241 -1.87 -16.53 8.00
CA SER A 241 -2.67 -16.70 9.22
C SER A 241 -1.93 -17.42 10.36
N ASN A 242 -0.63 -17.23 10.49
CA ASN A 242 0.11 -17.83 11.60
C ASN A 242 0.25 -16.75 12.71
N ARG A 243 -0.25 -17.07 13.91
CA ARG A 243 -0.30 -16.14 15.05
C ARG A 243 1.08 -15.84 15.65
N GLU A 244 2.15 -16.46 15.12
CA GLU A 244 3.49 -16.45 15.69
C GLU A 244 4.51 -15.65 14.83
N GLU A 245 4.28 -15.55 13.52
CA GLU A 245 5.10 -14.87 12.50
C GLU A 245 4.20 -14.19 11.47
N GLY A 246 4.25 -12.85 11.45
CA GLY A 246 3.49 -12.05 10.51
C GLY A 246 4.16 -11.96 9.15
N TYR A 247 3.71 -12.77 8.20
CA TYR A 247 4.03 -12.60 6.80
C TYR A 247 3.07 -11.57 6.20
N LEU A 248 3.41 -10.28 6.36
CA LEU A 248 2.87 -9.21 5.52
C LEU A 248 3.86 -8.98 4.39
N PHE A 249 3.68 -9.70 3.29
CA PHE A 249 4.42 -9.42 2.06
C PHE A 249 3.71 -8.28 1.34
N ASN A 250 4.44 -7.23 0.95
CA ASN A 250 3.85 -6.11 0.22
C ASN A 250 4.81 -5.59 -0.84
N THR A 251 4.58 -5.97 -2.09
CA THR A 251 5.53 -5.72 -3.17
C THR A 251 4.81 -5.26 -4.43
N LEU A 252 5.43 -4.30 -5.11
CA LEU A 252 5.02 -3.86 -6.44
C LEU A 252 5.67 -4.78 -7.47
N LEU A 253 4.87 -5.47 -8.26
CA LEU A 253 5.30 -6.33 -9.35
C LEU A 253 5.14 -5.57 -10.67
N GLU A 254 6.05 -5.84 -11.60
CA GLU A 254 6.03 -5.32 -12.97
C GLU A 254 5.57 -6.41 -13.93
N ARG A 255 4.84 -6.04 -14.98
CA ARG A 255 4.35 -6.95 -16.00
C ARG A 255 5.51 -7.52 -16.81
N ASP A 256 5.50 -8.84 -16.99
CA ASP A 256 6.47 -9.49 -17.86
C ASP A 256 6.16 -9.13 -19.32
N THR A 257 7.13 -8.53 -19.99
CA THR A 257 7.03 -8.16 -21.42
C THR A 257 7.44 -9.31 -22.35
N THR A 258 7.98 -10.39 -21.80
CA THR A 258 8.45 -11.55 -22.55
C THR A 258 7.34 -12.61 -22.64
N PRO A 259 6.95 -13.07 -23.85
CA PRO A 259 6.00 -14.17 -24.00
C PRO A 259 6.50 -15.45 -23.29
N GLN A 260 5.62 -16.13 -22.56
CA GLN A 260 5.90 -17.36 -21.79
C GLN A 260 6.51 -18.51 -22.62
N ASP A 261 6.50 -18.45 -23.95
CA ASP A 261 7.05 -19.49 -24.83
C ASP A 261 8.58 -19.58 -24.88
N GLN A 262 9.33 -18.64 -24.28
CA GLN A 262 10.79 -18.71 -24.24
C GLN A 262 11.37 -19.26 -22.92
N GLN A 263 10.54 -19.64 -21.96
CA GLN A 263 10.98 -20.29 -20.72
C GLN A 263 10.94 -21.82 -20.79
N LYS A 264 10.95 -22.38 -22.00
CA LYS A 264 11.26 -23.79 -22.25
C LYS A 264 12.73 -23.96 -22.69
N THR A 265 13.50 -24.44 -21.71
CA THR A 265 14.62 -25.41 -21.81
C THR A 265 15.96 -24.91 -22.36
N PRO A 266 17.08 -25.58 -22.03
CA PRO A 266 17.27 -27.03 -21.83
C PRO A 266 17.14 -27.54 -20.39
#